data_AF-A0AB36TEF6-F1
#
_entry.id   AF-A0AB36TEF6-F1
#
_cell.length_a   1.000
_cell.length_b   1.000
_cell.length_c   1.000
_cell.angle_alpha   90.00
_cell.angle_beta   90.00
_cell.angle_gamma   90.00
#
_symmetry.space_group_name_H-M   'P 1'
#
loop_
_entity.id
_entity.type
_entity.pdbx_description
1 polymer ?
#
loop_
_entity_poly.entity_id
_entity_poly.type
_entity_poly.pdbx_seq_one_letter_code
_entity_poly.pdbx_strand_id
1 'polypeptide(L)'
;MFKKVVAIFTTMVLLIALTVVSCAENTNYIFNGSFELLIDGEPSNWMREAYDKSPGASNFRVETEGAKFGEKYVTIINNKLNDSRYSQIVLVEENKKYKLSCYIKTENVSEEGKGANLSVAEQTVTSKRIKGTTDDWEYVELYVITESGVDRIKVTVGLGGYSGMSTGKASFDNVTMEEVETIPEGAPRAVVKAQNTKKSSNNSNNTNNTKSSSSQNNENKNELGKVVLVMLIVGAIAVGVAVYNTFRSNKKVSGNQGNASNNTGTNTNMTESAANKESAGNKEFSDNNESSHSKEDSSDNSDSDNKESSD
;
A
#
# COMPACT_ATOMS: atom_id res chain seq x y z
N MET A 1 -41.60 28.70 21.99
CA MET A 1 -40.69 27.55 21.80
C MET A 1 -39.80 27.71 20.57
N PHE A 2 -40.34 28.01 19.38
CA PHE A 2 -39.61 28.10 18.09
C PHE A 2 -38.21 28.76 18.14
N LYS A 3 -38.07 29.96 18.72
CA LYS A 3 -36.78 30.67 18.84
C LYS A 3 -35.69 29.88 19.60
N LYS A 4 -36.06 29.07 20.60
CA LYS A 4 -35.11 28.21 21.34
C LYS A 4 -34.67 27.00 20.50
N VAL A 5 -35.58 26.42 19.71
CA VAL A 5 -35.26 25.30 18.79
C VAL A 5 -34.31 25.76 17.69
N VAL A 6 -34.56 26.92 17.08
CA VAL A 6 -33.66 27.51 16.06
C VAL A 6 -32.27 27.77 16.65
N ALA A 7 -32.18 28.37 17.84
CA ALA A 7 -30.91 28.65 18.51
C ALA A 7 -30.08 27.37 18.78
N ILE A 8 -30.72 26.30 19.27
CA ILE A 8 -30.10 24.98 19.51
C ILE A 8 -29.62 24.36 18.18
N PHE A 9 -30.43 24.46 17.12
CA PHE A 9 -30.05 23.91 15.82
C PHE A 9 -28.85 24.67 15.21
N THR A 10 -28.81 26.01 15.34
CA THR A 10 -27.65 26.79 14.89
C THR A 10 -26.39 26.53 15.70
N THR A 11 -26.47 26.36 17.04
CA THR A 11 -25.27 25.99 17.82
C THR A 11 -24.82 24.56 17.53
N MET A 12 -25.73 23.62 17.30
CA MET A 12 -25.39 22.24 16.89
C MET A 12 -24.69 22.22 15.52
N VAL A 13 -25.19 22.98 14.53
CA VAL A 13 -24.54 23.12 13.22
C VAL A 13 -23.17 23.78 13.34
N LEU A 14 -23.02 24.79 14.21
CA LEU A 14 -21.74 25.45 14.46
C LEU A 14 -20.72 24.52 15.16
N LEU A 15 -21.18 23.70 16.11
CA LEU A 15 -20.37 22.66 16.76
C LEU A 15 -19.91 21.59 15.75
N ILE A 16 -20.77 21.15 14.84
CA ILE A 16 -20.39 20.21 13.77
C ILE A 16 -19.38 20.87 12.81
N ALA A 17 -19.56 22.14 12.45
CA ALA A 17 -18.60 22.88 11.61
C ALA A 17 -17.23 23.07 12.28
N LEU A 18 -17.13 23.00 13.61
CA LEU A 18 -15.88 23.00 14.37
C LEU A 18 -15.21 21.62 14.45
N THR A 19 -15.88 20.54 14.05
CA THR A 19 -15.31 19.17 14.08
C THR A 19 -14.58 18.74 12.80
N VAL A 20 -14.63 19.56 11.73
CA VAL A 20 -13.65 19.45 10.62
C VAL A 20 -12.30 20.06 11.04
N VAL A 21 -11.74 19.52 12.12
CA VAL A 21 -10.29 19.55 12.34
C VAL A 21 -9.69 18.86 11.12
N SER A 22 -8.81 19.55 10.41
CA SER A 22 -8.09 18.95 9.29
C SER A 22 -7.19 17.84 9.82
N CYS A 23 -7.67 16.60 9.73
CA CYS A 23 -6.78 15.47 9.58
C CYS A 23 -6.01 15.71 8.29
N ALA A 24 -4.80 16.24 8.41
CA ALA A 24 -3.83 16.15 7.34
C ALA A 24 -3.60 14.64 7.14
N GLU A 25 -4.17 14.07 6.08
CA GLU A 25 -3.85 12.71 5.68
C GLU A 25 -2.37 12.69 5.30
N ASN A 26 -1.52 12.21 6.21
CA ASN A 26 -0.14 11.86 5.90
C ASN A 26 -0.20 10.70 4.89
N THR A 27 -0.27 11.10 3.63
CA THR A 27 -0.41 10.21 2.50
C THR A 27 0.89 9.43 2.39
N ASN A 28 0.82 8.12 2.66
CA ASN A 28 1.98 7.27 2.45
C ASN A 28 2.23 7.15 0.94
N TYR A 29 3.35 7.69 0.48
CA TYR A 29 3.79 7.61 -0.92
C TYR A 29 4.23 6.20 -1.31
N ILE A 30 4.47 5.30 -0.34
CA ILE A 30 4.78 3.89 -0.57
C ILE A 30 3.50 3.10 -0.80
N PHE A 31 3.34 2.53 -1.98
CA PHE A 31 2.32 1.53 -2.23
C PHE A 31 2.70 0.20 -1.56
N ASN A 32 1.75 -0.43 -0.86
CA ASN A 32 1.96 -1.76 -0.22
C ASN A 32 3.20 -1.80 0.70
N GLY A 33 3.40 -0.76 1.51
CA GLY A 33 4.53 -0.66 2.45
C GLY A 33 4.50 -1.66 3.59
N SER A 34 3.34 -2.24 3.90
CA SER A 34 3.15 -3.34 4.86
C SER A 34 3.20 -4.72 4.21
N PHE A 35 3.50 -4.82 2.90
CA PHE A 35 3.67 -6.09 2.18
C PHE A 35 2.48 -7.07 2.15
N GLU A 36 1.31 -6.69 2.68
CA GLU A 36 0.10 -7.52 2.76
C GLU A 36 -0.45 -7.95 1.40
N LEU A 37 -0.38 -7.07 0.40
CA LEU A 37 -0.91 -7.35 -0.93
C LEU A 37 0.11 -8.15 -1.74
N LEU A 38 -0.20 -9.41 -1.99
CA LEU A 38 0.61 -10.31 -2.82
C LEU A 38 0.01 -10.49 -4.23
N ILE A 39 0.88 -10.63 -5.22
CA ILE A 39 0.56 -11.11 -6.58
C ILE A 39 1.54 -12.25 -6.88
N ASP A 40 1.02 -13.43 -7.24
CA ASP A 40 1.80 -14.64 -7.51
C ASP A 40 2.78 -15.04 -6.38
N GLY A 41 2.42 -14.72 -5.13
CA GLY A 41 3.23 -14.97 -3.92
C GLY A 41 4.27 -13.90 -3.60
N GLU A 42 4.43 -12.88 -4.44
CA GLU A 42 5.40 -11.78 -4.27
C GLU A 42 4.70 -10.49 -3.82
N PRO A 43 5.38 -9.62 -3.04
CA PRO A 43 4.81 -8.34 -2.60
C PRO A 43 4.54 -7.41 -3.79
N SER A 44 3.26 -7.07 -4.00
CA SER A 44 2.83 -6.23 -5.12
C SER A 44 3.56 -4.88 -5.15
N ASN A 45 3.97 -4.47 -6.35
CA ASN A 45 4.73 -3.25 -6.66
C ASN A 45 6.15 -3.15 -6.06
N TRP A 46 6.70 -4.25 -5.52
CA TRP A 46 8.09 -4.31 -5.06
C TRP A 46 8.95 -5.18 -5.98
N MET A 47 10.07 -4.64 -6.43
CA MET A 47 11.05 -5.33 -7.27
C MET A 47 12.17 -5.94 -6.43
N ARG A 48 12.60 -7.17 -6.76
CA ARG A 48 13.81 -7.77 -6.17
C ARG A 48 15.05 -7.41 -6.98
N GLU A 49 16.07 -6.91 -6.30
CA GLU A 49 17.35 -6.54 -6.91
C GLU A 49 18.50 -7.14 -6.08
N ALA A 50 19.46 -7.78 -6.74
CA ALA A 50 20.67 -8.33 -6.11
C ALA A 50 21.88 -8.07 -7.01
N TYR A 51 23.04 -7.79 -6.41
CA TYR A 51 24.29 -7.57 -7.11
C TYR A 51 24.87 -8.89 -7.64
N ASP A 52 25.15 -9.84 -6.76
CA ASP A 52 25.41 -11.22 -7.15
C ASP A 52 24.08 -11.97 -7.32
N LYS A 53 23.89 -12.54 -8.51
CA LYS A 53 22.68 -13.25 -8.94
C LYS A 53 22.89 -14.75 -9.13
N SER A 54 24.03 -15.30 -8.68
CA SER A 54 24.26 -16.74 -8.73
C SER A 54 23.26 -17.49 -7.84
N PRO A 55 22.83 -18.72 -8.22
CA PRO A 55 21.84 -19.48 -7.46
C PRO A 55 22.22 -19.63 -5.99
N GLY A 56 21.29 -19.30 -5.09
CA GLY A 56 21.49 -19.37 -3.65
C GLY A 56 22.37 -18.27 -3.04
N ALA A 57 22.88 -17.30 -3.82
CA ALA A 57 23.63 -16.15 -3.29
C ALA A 57 22.79 -15.34 -2.28
N SER A 58 21.54 -15.07 -2.67
CA SER A 58 20.54 -14.41 -1.84
C SER A 58 19.17 -15.06 -2.03
N ASN A 59 18.36 -15.06 -0.97
CA ASN A 59 16.98 -15.52 -0.98
C ASN A 59 16.07 -14.38 -0.52
N PHE A 60 14.89 -14.31 -1.11
CA PHE A 60 13.87 -13.31 -0.83
C PHE A 60 12.59 -14.05 -0.44
N ARG A 61 11.95 -13.65 0.65
CA ARG A 61 10.75 -14.30 1.18
C ARG A 61 9.71 -13.27 1.61
N VAL A 62 8.45 -13.70 1.61
CA VAL A 62 7.38 -13.14 2.43
C VAL A 62 7.20 -14.10 3.60
N GLU A 63 7.16 -13.58 4.82
CA GLU A 63 6.99 -14.35 6.06
C GLU A 63 5.78 -13.81 6.85
N THR A 64 5.19 -14.64 7.72
CA THR A 64 3.92 -14.34 8.41
C THR A 64 3.99 -14.44 9.94
N GLU A 65 5.06 -14.99 10.50
CA GLU A 65 5.19 -15.20 11.95
C GLU A 65 5.98 -14.04 12.58
N GLY A 66 5.33 -13.23 13.42
CA GLY A 66 6.00 -12.12 14.11
C GLY A 66 6.19 -10.85 13.27
N ALA A 67 5.29 -10.60 12.30
CA ALA A 67 5.15 -9.30 11.64
C ALA A 67 5.06 -8.16 12.67
N LYS A 68 5.58 -6.97 12.32
CA LYS A 68 5.51 -5.80 13.20
C LYS A 68 4.14 -5.13 13.12
N PHE A 69 3.53 -5.13 11.93
CA PHE A 69 2.16 -4.71 11.68
C PHE A 69 1.49 -5.71 10.73
N GLY A 70 0.18 -5.88 10.85
CA GLY A 70 -0.56 -6.80 9.98
C GLY A 70 -0.19 -8.27 10.20
N GLU A 71 -0.13 -9.02 9.10
CA GLU A 71 0.17 -10.45 9.01
C GLU A 71 1.42 -10.77 8.20
N LYS A 72 2.00 -9.82 7.44
CA LYS A 72 3.07 -10.12 6.47
C LYS A 72 4.21 -9.13 6.56
N TYR A 73 5.42 -9.64 6.33
CA TYR A 73 6.61 -8.83 6.15
C TYR A 73 7.54 -9.50 5.14
N VAL A 74 8.58 -8.78 4.70
CA VAL A 74 9.54 -9.33 3.73
C VAL A 74 10.91 -9.57 4.34
N THR A 75 11.53 -10.67 3.93
CA THR A 75 12.86 -11.08 4.41
C THR A 75 13.83 -11.20 3.24
N ILE A 76 15.06 -10.73 3.46
CA ILE A 76 16.23 -10.91 2.59
C ILE A 76 17.27 -11.72 3.36
N ILE A 77 17.75 -12.81 2.77
CA ILE A 77 18.82 -13.65 3.32
C ILE A 77 20.00 -13.65 2.35
N ASN A 78 21.15 -13.13 2.77
CA ASN A 78 22.40 -13.16 1.99
C ASN A 78 23.30 -14.27 2.55
N ASN A 79 23.44 -15.37 1.80
CA ASN A 79 24.25 -16.54 2.19
C ASN A 79 25.76 -16.31 1.98
N LYS A 80 26.13 -15.27 1.22
CA LYS A 80 27.48 -14.73 1.05
C LYS A 80 27.40 -13.21 0.96
N LEU A 81 28.53 -12.51 1.01
CA LEU A 81 28.58 -11.06 0.89
C LEU A 81 27.86 -10.60 -0.39
N ASN A 82 26.73 -9.90 -0.23
CA ASN A 82 25.96 -9.36 -1.34
C ASN A 82 25.37 -7.97 -1.00
N ASP A 83 24.88 -7.28 -2.02
CA ASP A 83 23.93 -6.16 -1.90
C ASP A 83 22.60 -6.69 -2.47
N SER A 84 21.56 -6.78 -1.65
CA SER A 84 20.26 -7.34 -2.02
C SER A 84 19.11 -6.56 -1.40
N ARG A 85 18.07 -6.29 -2.20
CA ARG A 85 17.08 -5.25 -1.94
C ARG A 85 15.70 -5.61 -2.46
N TYR A 86 14.67 -5.14 -1.75
CA TYR A 86 13.39 -4.82 -2.38
C TYR A 86 13.38 -3.33 -2.71
N SER A 87 12.91 -2.96 -3.90
CA SER A 87 12.84 -1.58 -4.35
C SER A 87 11.50 -1.21 -4.98
N GLN A 88 11.13 0.06 -4.88
CA GLN A 88 9.91 0.61 -5.46
C GLN A 88 10.21 1.96 -6.10
N ILE A 89 9.61 2.23 -7.26
CA ILE A 89 9.63 3.55 -7.88
C ILE A 89 8.45 4.35 -7.30
N VAL A 90 8.77 5.47 -6.68
CA VAL A 90 7.83 6.38 -6.01
C VAL A 90 7.78 7.68 -6.81
N LEU A 91 6.58 8.15 -7.15
CA LEU A 91 6.39 9.47 -7.75
C LEU A 91 6.52 10.54 -6.66
N VAL A 92 7.22 11.62 -6.96
CA VAL A 92 7.50 12.71 -6.02
C VAL A 92 7.38 14.06 -6.72
N GLU A 93 7.25 15.12 -5.93
CA GLU A 93 7.38 16.49 -6.41
C GLU A 93 8.84 16.95 -6.30
N GLU A 94 9.26 17.84 -7.20
CA GLU A 94 10.56 18.50 -7.14
C GLU A 94 10.63 19.53 -6.00
N ASN A 95 11.84 19.82 -5.51
CA ASN A 95 12.09 20.82 -4.46
C ASN A 95 11.36 20.55 -3.12
N LYS A 96 10.99 19.29 -2.85
CA LYS A 96 10.36 18.83 -1.61
C LYS A 96 11.35 18.08 -0.70
N LYS A 97 10.89 17.80 0.52
CA LYS A 97 11.59 16.97 1.50
C LYS A 97 10.65 15.87 1.94
N TYR A 98 11.19 14.67 2.08
CA TYR A 98 10.44 13.49 2.49
C TYR A 98 11.17 12.77 3.61
N LYS A 99 10.43 12.06 4.45
CA LYS A 99 10.96 11.09 5.41
C LYS A 99 10.56 9.71 4.94
N LEU A 100 11.54 8.87 4.62
CA LEU A 100 11.37 7.43 4.36
C LEU A 100 11.72 6.69 5.66
N SER A 101 10.83 5.82 6.14
CA SER A 101 11.07 5.03 7.35
C SER A 101 10.51 3.61 7.24
N CYS A 102 11.00 2.71 8.10
CA CYS A 102 10.49 1.34 8.23
C CYS A 102 10.92 0.74 9.58
N TYR A 103 10.45 -0.48 9.84
CA TYR A 103 10.97 -1.34 10.89
C TYR A 103 11.88 -2.43 10.29
N ILE A 104 12.99 -2.72 10.97
CA ILE A 104 13.98 -3.72 10.59
C ILE A 104 14.21 -4.70 11.75
N LYS A 105 14.23 -6.01 11.46
CA LYS A 105 14.70 -7.03 12.40
C LYS A 105 15.81 -7.86 11.74
N THR A 106 16.94 -8.07 12.43
CA THR A 106 18.08 -8.80 11.85
C THR A 106 18.45 -10.05 12.64
N GLU A 107 19.04 -11.00 11.93
CA GLU A 107 19.56 -12.26 12.46
C GLU A 107 20.89 -12.55 11.76
N ASN A 108 21.97 -12.61 12.55
CA ASN A 108 23.34 -12.92 12.09
C ASN A 108 23.83 -12.03 10.93
N VAL A 109 23.44 -10.75 10.89
CA VAL A 109 23.93 -9.80 9.89
C VAL A 109 25.38 -9.41 10.18
N SER A 110 26.23 -9.40 9.15
CA SER A 110 27.66 -9.12 9.31
C SER A 110 27.94 -7.78 10.01
N GLU A 111 28.88 -7.79 10.96
CA GLU A 111 29.38 -6.57 11.60
C GLU A 111 30.14 -5.65 10.63
N GLU A 112 30.59 -6.18 9.50
CA GLU A 112 31.16 -5.41 8.39
C GLU A 112 30.11 -5.00 7.34
N GLY A 113 30.49 -4.04 6.49
CA GLY A 113 29.61 -3.54 5.43
C GLY A 113 28.51 -2.61 5.93
N LYS A 114 27.40 -2.55 5.17
CA LYS A 114 26.27 -1.63 5.39
C LYS A 114 25.10 -2.24 6.16
N GLY A 115 25.08 -3.55 6.40
CA GLY A 115 24.01 -4.21 7.17
C GLY A 115 22.62 -4.00 6.55
N ALA A 116 21.58 -4.15 7.35
CA ALA A 116 20.21 -3.85 6.93
C ALA A 116 19.92 -2.34 7.02
N ASN A 117 19.37 -1.75 5.95
CA ASN A 117 19.16 -0.31 5.85
C ASN A 117 18.08 0.11 4.83
N LEU A 118 17.60 1.34 4.96
CA LEU A 118 16.91 2.09 3.91
C LEU A 118 17.90 2.89 3.07
N SER A 119 17.65 2.98 1.76
CA SER A 119 18.37 3.91 0.89
C SER A 119 17.50 4.37 -0.29
N VAL A 120 17.99 5.39 -0.99
CA VAL A 120 17.50 5.75 -2.34
C VAL A 120 18.55 5.25 -3.35
N ALA A 121 18.11 4.82 -4.54
CA ALA A 121 19.02 4.41 -5.61
C ALA A 121 19.94 5.57 -6.03
N GLU A 122 21.14 5.25 -6.51
CA GLU A 122 22.17 6.22 -6.93
C GLU A 122 22.70 7.13 -5.80
N GLN A 123 22.25 6.93 -4.55
CA GLN A 123 22.70 7.66 -3.37
C GLN A 123 23.61 6.76 -2.51
N THR A 124 24.65 7.35 -1.92
CA THR A 124 25.59 6.62 -1.04
C THR A 124 25.14 6.60 0.42
N VAL A 125 24.30 7.56 0.81
CA VAL A 125 23.71 7.73 2.15
C VAL A 125 22.60 6.70 2.38
N THR A 126 22.52 6.21 3.61
CA THR A 126 21.53 5.24 4.09
C THR A 126 20.90 5.74 5.39
N SER A 127 19.84 5.08 5.87
CA SER A 127 19.42 5.18 7.28
C SER A 127 20.51 4.70 8.25
N LYS A 128 20.18 4.64 9.55
CA LYS A 128 20.86 3.75 10.50
C LYS A 128 21.01 2.35 9.88
N ARG A 129 22.19 1.76 10.07
CA ARG A 129 22.60 0.46 9.55
C ARG A 129 22.48 -0.56 10.68
N ILE A 130 21.55 -1.50 10.57
CA ILE A 130 21.33 -2.55 11.57
C ILE A 130 22.23 -3.74 11.25
N LYS A 131 22.89 -4.28 12.28
CA LYS A 131 23.93 -5.33 12.20
C LYS A 131 23.74 -6.31 13.34
N GLY A 132 24.40 -7.47 13.24
CA GLY A 132 24.24 -8.55 14.21
C GLY A 132 22.81 -9.11 14.22
N THR A 133 22.34 -9.45 15.41
CA THR A 133 20.99 -9.96 15.68
C THR A 133 20.27 -8.98 16.59
N THR A 134 19.00 -8.67 16.29
CA THR A 134 18.15 -7.82 17.15
C THR A 134 17.09 -8.65 17.86
N ASP A 135 16.81 -8.33 19.13
CA ASP A 135 15.77 -9.00 19.92
C ASP A 135 14.37 -8.74 19.34
N ASP A 136 14.10 -7.49 18.96
CA ASP A 136 12.85 -7.01 18.35
C ASP A 136 13.13 -6.13 17.11
N TRP A 137 12.05 -5.65 16.50
CA TRP A 137 12.02 -4.72 15.38
C TRP A 137 12.51 -3.31 15.76
N GLU A 138 13.60 -2.87 15.13
CA GLU A 138 14.12 -1.51 15.25
C GLU A 138 13.54 -0.57 14.19
N TYR A 139 13.02 0.59 14.61
CA TYR A 139 12.61 1.66 13.69
C TYR A 139 13.84 2.40 13.14
N VAL A 140 13.84 2.65 11.82
CA VAL A 140 14.87 3.44 11.14
C VAL A 140 14.25 4.44 10.16
N GLU A 141 14.97 5.53 9.91
CA GLU A 141 14.56 6.55 8.93
C GLU A 141 15.74 7.13 8.13
N LEU A 142 15.40 7.67 6.96
CA LEU A 142 16.26 8.39 6.03
C LEU A 142 15.46 9.54 5.43
N TYR A 143 16.00 10.76 5.47
CA TYR A 143 15.38 11.90 4.81
C TYR A 143 15.83 11.99 3.35
N VAL A 144 14.96 12.51 2.49
CA VAL A 144 15.23 12.68 1.06
C VAL A 144 14.87 14.09 0.66
N ILE A 145 15.78 14.79 -0.01
CA ILE A 145 15.53 16.08 -0.64
C ILE A 145 15.50 15.85 -2.16
N THR A 146 14.42 16.26 -2.81
CA THR A 146 14.34 16.31 -4.27
C THR A 146 14.78 17.69 -4.75
N GLU A 147 15.70 17.78 -5.70
CA GLU A 147 15.99 19.03 -6.41
C GLU A 147 15.09 19.18 -7.65
N SER A 148 15.21 20.31 -8.35
CA SER A 148 14.45 20.56 -9.58
C SER A 148 14.70 19.49 -10.65
N GLY A 149 13.62 19.12 -11.35
CA GLY A 149 13.58 18.10 -12.40
C GLY A 149 13.44 16.66 -11.90
N VAL A 150 13.22 16.44 -10.59
CA VAL A 150 13.00 15.10 -10.02
C VAL A 150 11.50 14.84 -9.84
N ASP A 151 10.92 14.00 -10.70
CA ASP A 151 9.49 13.59 -10.65
C ASP A 151 9.28 12.18 -10.03
N ARG A 152 10.37 11.46 -9.79
CA ARG A 152 10.38 10.09 -9.25
C ARG A 152 11.69 9.77 -8.56
N ILE A 153 11.64 8.87 -7.59
CA ILE A 153 12.82 8.24 -6.97
C ILE A 153 12.63 6.73 -6.90
N LYS A 154 13.71 5.96 -6.84
CA LYS A 154 13.66 4.54 -6.45
C LYS A 154 14.12 4.41 -5.00
N VAL A 155 13.20 4.06 -4.11
CA VAL A 155 13.51 3.75 -2.69
C VAL A 155 13.80 2.26 -2.54
N THR A 156 14.60 1.90 -1.53
CA THR A 156 14.95 0.50 -1.25
C THR A 156 14.97 0.19 0.23
N VAL A 157 14.45 -0.98 0.62
CA VAL A 157 14.90 -1.71 1.82
C VAL A 157 15.94 -2.74 1.37
N GLY A 158 17.05 -2.90 2.10
CA GLY A 158 18.12 -3.77 1.65
C GLY A 158 19.08 -4.26 2.73
N LEU A 159 19.72 -5.40 2.43
CA LEU A 159 20.80 -6.00 3.19
C LEU A 159 22.10 -5.87 2.38
N GLY A 160 23.04 -5.11 2.94
CA GLY A 160 24.26 -4.67 2.27
C GLY A 160 24.08 -3.32 1.58
N GLY A 161 24.94 -3.04 0.59
CA GLY A 161 24.89 -1.81 -0.18
C GLY A 161 26.15 -1.61 -1.03
N TYR A 162 26.10 -0.66 -1.97
CA TYR A 162 27.29 -0.24 -2.71
C TYR A 162 28.45 0.11 -1.76
N SER A 163 29.63 -0.44 -2.05
CA SER A 163 30.86 -0.41 -1.24
C SER A 163 30.72 -0.94 0.20
N GLY A 164 29.75 -1.81 0.47
CA GLY A 164 29.52 -2.39 1.80
C GLY A 164 28.51 -3.53 1.78
N MET A 165 28.81 -4.59 1.04
CA MET A 165 28.04 -5.83 1.02
C MET A 165 27.98 -6.49 2.42
N SER A 166 26.93 -7.28 2.68
CA SER A 166 26.71 -7.94 3.97
C SER A 166 26.11 -9.33 3.81
N THR A 167 26.38 -10.22 4.76
CA THR A 167 25.71 -11.54 4.95
C THR A 167 24.59 -11.44 5.98
N GLY A 168 23.84 -12.54 6.16
CA GLY A 168 22.88 -12.73 7.24
C GLY A 168 21.43 -12.64 6.76
N LYS A 169 20.50 -12.46 7.69
CA LYS A 169 19.06 -12.32 7.43
C LYS A 169 18.56 -10.97 7.95
N ALA A 170 17.81 -10.27 7.11
CA ALA A 170 17.17 -9.00 7.46
C ALA A 170 15.70 -9.01 7.03
N SER A 171 14.83 -8.66 7.96
CA SER A 171 13.38 -8.60 7.80
C SER A 171 12.95 -7.14 7.83
N PHE A 172 11.98 -6.75 7.00
CA PHE A 172 11.53 -5.37 6.80
C PHE A 172 10.00 -5.31 6.80
N ASP A 173 9.45 -4.35 7.52
CA ASP A 173 8.00 -4.14 7.65
C ASP A 173 7.65 -2.65 7.77
N ASN A 174 6.41 -2.32 7.40
CA ASN A 174 5.76 -1.01 7.46
C ASN A 174 6.65 0.12 6.90
N VAL A 175 7.03 -0.03 5.63
CA VAL A 175 7.78 1.01 4.92
C VAL A 175 6.83 2.17 4.60
N THR A 176 7.16 3.36 5.08
CA THR A 176 6.38 4.58 4.85
C THR A 176 7.25 5.67 4.27
N MET A 177 6.63 6.55 3.47
CA MET A 177 7.25 7.76 2.98
C MET A 177 6.22 8.89 3.01
N GLU A 178 6.55 9.97 3.70
CA GLU A 178 5.68 11.14 3.89
C GLU A 178 6.44 12.43 3.56
N GLU A 179 5.74 13.45 3.06
CA GLU A 179 6.31 14.79 2.88
C GLU A 179 6.49 15.46 4.25
N VAL A 180 7.61 16.18 4.43
CA VAL A 180 7.93 16.88 5.67
C VAL A 180 8.38 18.31 5.41
N GLU A 181 7.92 19.27 6.22
CA GLU A 181 8.33 20.67 6.07
C GLU A 181 9.83 20.88 6.40
N THR A 182 10.34 20.11 7.37
CA THR A 182 11.69 20.24 7.92
C THR A 182 12.37 18.88 8.09
N ILE A 183 13.71 18.89 8.16
CA ILE A 183 14.54 17.72 8.43
C ILE A 183 15.27 18.00 9.76
N PRO A 184 15.27 17.08 10.74
CA PRO A 184 15.99 17.29 12.00
C PRO A 184 17.48 17.52 11.78
N GLU A 185 18.10 18.32 12.66
CA GLU A 185 19.53 18.56 12.59
C GLU A 185 20.32 17.26 12.79
N GLY A 186 21.39 17.08 12.02
CA GLY A 186 22.22 15.86 12.04
C GLY A 186 21.59 14.62 11.39
N ALA A 187 20.30 14.64 11.02
CA ALA A 187 19.64 13.49 10.43
C ALA A 187 20.26 13.07 9.08
N PRO A 188 20.38 11.76 8.79
CA PRO A 188 20.88 11.28 7.51
C PRO A 188 19.93 11.70 6.41
N ARG A 189 20.47 12.29 5.34
CA ARG A 189 19.68 12.76 4.19
C ARG A 189 20.35 12.48 2.86
N ALA A 190 19.58 12.00 1.91
CA ALA A 190 19.94 11.91 0.50
C ALA A 190 19.51 13.18 -0.25
N VAL A 191 20.28 13.62 -1.24
CA VAL A 191 19.92 14.75 -2.11
C VAL A 191 19.85 14.24 -3.54
N VAL A 192 18.64 14.03 -4.03
CA VAL A 192 18.38 13.50 -5.35
C VAL A 192 18.32 14.65 -6.34
N LYS A 193 19.14 14.56 -7.39
CA LYS A 193 19.21 15.53 -8.48
C LYS A 193 18.61 14.93 -9.73
N ALA A 194 18.04 15.76 -10.61
CA ALA A 194 17.62 15.29 -11.92
C ALA A 194 18.80 14.65 -12.66
N GLN A 195 18.61 13.42 -13.14
CA GLN A 195 19.60 12.77 -13.98
C GLN A 195 19.66 13.50 -15.31
N ASN A 196 20.65 14.38 -15.46
CA ASN A 196 21.00 14.96 -16.73
C ASN A 196 21.35 13.83 -17.68
N THR A 197 20.42 13.46 -18.58
CA THR A 197 20.71 12.59 -19.70
C THR A 197 21.68 13.32 -20.63
N LYS A 198 22.97 13.27 -20.28
CA LYS A 198 24.06 13.38 -21.24
C LYS A 198 23.86 12.22 -22.19
N LYS A 199 23.06 12.47 -23.23
CA LYS A 199 22.99 11.67 -24.44
C LYS A 199 24.44 11.47 -24.85
N SER A 200 24.96 10.26 -24.65
CA SER A 200 26.36 9.99 -24.98
C SER A 200 26.44 10.08 -26.49
N SER A 201 26.87 11.25 -26.98
CA SER A 201 27.10 11.50 -28.39
C SER A 201 28.33 10.72 -28.80
N ASN A 202 28.15 9.40 -28.98
CA ASN A 202 29.05 8.58 -29.76
C ASN A 202 29.11 9.22 -31.14
N ASN A 203 30.19 9.96 -31.36
CA ASN A 203 30.42 10.72 -32.58
C ASN A 203 30.85 9.75 -33.70
N SER A 204 29.91 8.90 -34.12
CA SER A 204 30.05 8.04 -35.28
C SER A 204 29.53 8.81 -36.48
N ASN A 205 30.47 9.44 -37.20
CA ASN A 205 30.18 10.01 -38.50
C ASN A 205 29.78 8.88 -39.44
N ASN A 206 28.48 8.71 -39.68
CA ASN A 206 28.01 7.98 -40.84
C ASN A 206 26.91 8.78 -41.54
N THR A 207 27.30 9.38 -42.65
CA THR A 207 26.44 10.14 -43.54
C THR A 207 25.44 9.19 -44.19
N ASN A 208 24.14 9.42 -44.01
CA ASN A 208 23.19 9.23 -45.12
C ASN A 208 21.89 10.01 -44.90
N ASN A 209 21.36 10.49 -46.02
CA ASN A 209 20.34 11.52 -46.08
C ASN A 209 18.97 10.88 -46.31
N THR A 210 18.00 11.08 -45.41
CA THR A 210 16.59 10.87 -45.76
C THR A 210 15.70 11.86 -45.02
N LYS A 211 14.86 12.55 -45.78
CA LYS A 211 14.01 13.65 -45.36
C LYS A 211 12.59 13.13 -45.24
N SER A 212 12.04 13.05 -44.03
CA SER A 212 10.62 12.74 -43.81
C SER A 212 10.08 13.52 -42.61
N SER A 213 8.89 14.07 -42.79
CA SER A 213 8.26 15.10 -41.96
C SER A 213 7.50 14.55 -40.75
N SER A 214 7.27 15.43 -39.77
CA SER A 214 6.07 15.54 -38.90
C SER A 214 5.59 14.26 -38.15
N SER A 215 5.33 14.30 -36.84
CA SER A 215 4.34 15.21 -36.26
C SER A 215 4.49 15.37 -34.75
N GLN A 216 4.09 16.54 -34.26
CA GLN A 216 3.73 16.73 -32.86
C GLN A 216 2.51 15.86 -32.50
N ASN A 217 2.46 15.35 -31.27
CA ASN A 217 1.32 15.46 -30.34
C ASN A 217 1.51 14.52 -29.14
N ASN A 218 1.25 15.05 -27.94
CA ASN A 218 0.36 14.43 -26.95
C ASN A 218 0.25 15.29 -25.67
N GLU A 219 -0.20 16.54 -25.82
CA GLU A 219 -0.95 17.18 -24.76
C GLU A 219 -2.35 16.54 -24.73
N ASN A 220 -2.63 15.68 -23.74
CA ASN A 220 -3.98 15.09 -23.60
C ASN A 220 -4.37 14.65 -22.18
N LYS A 221 -3.63 15.08 -21.14
CA LYS A 221 -4.02 14.83 -19.73
C LYS A 221 -4.97 15.91 -19.16
N ASN A 222 -5.01 17.09 -19.77
CA ASN A 222 -5.73 18.25 -19.24
C ASN A 222 -7.23 18.29 -19.64
N GLU A 223 -7.65 17.54 -20.66
CA GLU A 223 -9.05 17.50 -21.09
C GLU A 223 -9.87 16.43 -20.36
N LEU A 224 -9.27 15.28 -20.02
CA LEU A 224 -9.99 14.21 -19.32
C LEU A 224 -10.50 14.66 -17.94
N GLY A 225 -9.69 15.44 -17.20
CA GLY A 225 -10.10 16.03 -15.93
C GLY A 225 -11.27 17.02 -16.05
N LYS A 226 -11.33 17.80 -17.15
CA LYS A 226 -12.46 18.70 -17.43
C LYS A 226 -13.75 17.92 -17.72
N VAL A 227 -13.67 16.86 -18.52
CA VAL A 227 -14.82 16.01 -18.84
C VAL A 227 -15.38 15.33 -17.57
N VAL A 228 -14.52 14.83 -16.70
CA VAL A 228 -14.94 14.26 -15.40
C VAL A 228 -15.61 15.32 -14.51
N LEU A 229 -15.03 16.53 -14.42
CA LEU A 229 -15.60 17.63 -13.63
C LEU A 229 -17.00 18.03 -14.14
N VAL A 230 -17.19 18.14 -15.46
CA VAL A 230 -18.50 18.45 -16.07
C VAL A 230 -19.52 17.35 -15.78
N MET A 231 -19.14 16.07 -15.87
CA MET A 231 -20.01 14.94 -15.54
C MET A 231 -20.45 14.96 -14.06
N LEU A 232 -19.54 15.29 -13.14
CA LEU A 232 -19.87 15.41 -11.71
C LEU A 232 -20.86 16.57 -11.44
N ILE A 233 -20.69 17.71 -12.10
CA ILE A 233 -21.60 18.85 -11.99
C ILE A 233 -23.00 18.49 -12.53
N VAL A 234 -23.08 17.83 -13.68
CA VAL A 234 -24.36 17.37 -14.26
C VAL A 234 -25.05 16.35 -13.35
N GLY A 235 -24.29 15.41 -12.77
CA GLY A 235 -24.80 14.44 -11.79
C GLY A 235 -25.36 15.11 -10.54
N ALA A 236 -24.65 16.08 -9.97
CA ALA A 236 -25.10 16.83 -8.80
C ALA A 236 -26.40 17.62 -9.08
N ILE A 237 -26.53 18.24 -10.26
CA ILE A 237 -27.75 18.93 -10.69
C ILE A 237 -28.92 17.93 -10.82
N ALA A 238 -28.71 16.77 -11.44
CA ALA A 238 -29.74 15.75 -11.60
C ALA A 238 -30.26 15.23 -10.25
N VAL A 239 -29.36 14.97 -9.29
CA VAL A 239 -29.72 14.58 -7.91
C VAL A 239 -30.49 15.71 -7.21
N GLY A 240 -30.03 16.96 -7.33
CA GLY A 240 -30.73 18.12 -6.78
C GLY A 240 -32.16 18.28 -7.30
N VAL A 241 -32.38 18.07 -8.60
CA VAL A 241 -33.71 18.09 -9.22
C VAL A 241 -34.59 16.92 -8.73
N ALA A 242 -34.03 15.72 -8.60
CA ALA A 242 -34.77 14.55 -8.07
C ALA A 242 -35.21 14.77 -6.61
N VAL A 243 -34.32 15.28 -5.75
CA VAL A 243 -34.64 15.64 -4.36
C VAL A 243 -35.69 16.75 -4.30
N TYR A 244 -35.55 17.81 -5.12
CA TYR A 244 -36.52 18.90 -5.19
C TYR A 244 -37.91 18.42 -5.62
N ASN A 245 -38.01 17.56 -6.63
CA ASN A 245 -39.28 17.01 -7.11
C ASN A 245 -39.94 16.09 -6.07
N THR A 246 -39.15 15.30 -5.34
CA THR A 246 -39.62 14.47 -4.23
C THR A 246 -40.17 15.36 -3.10
N PHE A 247 -39.45 16.42 -2.72
CA PHE A 247 -39.87 17.36 -1.68
C PHE A 247 -41.10 18.20 -2.08
N ARG A 248 -41.19 18.61 -3.35
CA ARG A 248 -42.33 19.36 -3.89
C ARG A 248 -43.62 18.55 -3.93
N SER A 249 -43.52 17.24 -4.19
CA SER A 249 -44.66 16.31 -4.21
C SER A 249 -45.31 16.17 -2.83
N ASN A 250 -44.54 16.22 -1.75
CA ASN A 250 -45.06 16.19 -0.38
C ASN A 250 -45.78 17.47 0.09
N LYS A 251 -45.87 18.53 -0.74
CA LYS A 251 -46.46 19.82 -0.34
C LYS A 251 -47.87 20.08 -0.90
N LYS A 252 -48.60 19.05 -1.37
CA LYS A 252 -49.90 19.21 -2.04
C LYS A 252 -51.04 18.27 -1.57
N VAL A 253 -51.19 18.08 -0.26
CA VAL A 253 -52.48 17.69 0.34
C VAL A 253 -52.72 18.47 1.65
N SER A 254 -53.53 19.52 1.61
CA SER A 254 -54.25 20.08 2.79
C SER A 254 -55.31 21.12 2.37
N GLY A 255 -56.59 20.83 2.66
CA GLY A 255 -57.75 21.73 2.60
C GLY A 255 -58.42 21.94 1.22
N ASN A 256 -59.75 22.02 1.08
CA ASN A 256 -60.85 21.63 2.00
C ASN A 256 -62.19 21.40 1.21
N GLN A 257 -63.21 20.84 1.88
CA GLN A 257 -64.66 20.65 1.58
C GLN A 257 -65.35 21.60 0.56
N GLY A 258 -66.50 21.27 -0.07
CA GLY A 258 -67.36 20.07 -0.04
C GLY A 258 -68.87 20.40 -0.23
N ASN A 259 -69.70 19.43 -0.69
CA ASN A 259 -71.17 19.33 -0.53
C ASN A 259 -71.68 18.04 -1.23
N ALA A 260 -72.36 17.11 -0.54
CA ALA A 260 -73.83 16.96 -0.39
C ALA A 260 -74.54 16.47 -1.67
N SER A 261 -75.38 15.42 -1.74
CA SER A 261 -75.87 14.36 -0.81
C SER A 261 -76.35 13.14 -1.68
N ASN A 262 -77.05 12.06 -1.27
CA ASN A 262 -77.76 11.71 -0.03
C ASN A 262 -77.99 10.17 0.13
N ASN A 263 -78.37 9.74 1.34
CA ASN A 263 -79.15 8.55 1.76
C ASN A 263 -78.65 7.08 1.55
N THR A 264 -78.64 6.35 2.68
CA THR A 264 -79.04 4.93 2.95
C THR A 264 -79.17 3.90 1.81
N GLY A 265 -78.76 2.62 1.96
CA GLY A 265 -78.17 1.86 3.09
C GLY A 265 -78.35 0.33 2.89
N THR A 266 -77.73 -0.51 3.74
CA THR A 266 -77.79 -2.02 3.78
C THR A 266 -77.17 -2.75 2.55
N ASN A 267 -76.50 -3.92 2.61
CA ASN A 267 -76.19 -4.92 3.67
C ASN A 267 -74.81 -5.57 3.33
N THR A 268 -73.83 -5.63 4.24
CA THR A 268 -73.41 -6.77 5.13
C THR A 268 -72.90 -8.08 4.49
N ASN A 269 -71.71 -8.49 4.98
CA ASN A 269 -71.15 -9.86 5.14
C ASN A 269 -70.72 -10.64 3.86
N MET A 270 -69.42 -10.95 3.68
CA MET A 270 -68.52 -11.90 4.38
C MET A 270 -68.62 -13.34 3.84
N THR A 271 -67.52 -13.84 3.26
CA THR A 271 -66.91 -15.20 3.26
C THR A 271 -65.83 -15.24 2.17
N GLU A 272 -64.80 -16.10 2.12
CA GLU A 272 -63.99 -16.86 3.11
C GLU A 272 -62.91 -17.61 2.31
N SER A 273 -61.88 -18.17 2.98
CA SER A 273 -60.98 -19.25 2.49
C SER A 273 -59.92 -18.87 1.43
N ALA A 274 -58.79 -19.58 1.31
CA ALA A 274 -58.02 -20.40 2.26
C ALA A 274 -56.58 -20.59 1.72
N ALA A 275 -55.66 -21.04 2.59
CA ALA A 275 -54.27 -21.32 2.24
C ALA A 275 -54.05 -22.70 1.59
N ASN A 276 -52.88 -22.91 0.96
CA ASN A 276 -52.00 -24.00 1.44
C ASN A 276 -50.51 -23.82 1.07
N LYS A 277 -49.65 -24.45 1.89
CA LYS A 277 -48.25 -24.84 1.60
C LYS A 277 -48.30 -26.20 0.83
N GLU A 278 -47.27 -27.01 0.57
CA GLU A 278 -45.85 -27.12 0.96
C GLU A 278 -45.17 -28.13 0.01
N SER A 279 -43.83 -28.16 -0.12
CA SER A 279 -43.09 -29.40 -0.49
C SER A 279 -41.59 -29.23 -0.23
N ALA A 280 -40.96 -30.26 0.34
CA ALA A 280 -39.53 -30.31 0.65
C ALA A 280 -38.94 -31.71 0.39
N GLY A 281 -37.61 -31.79 0.34
CA GLY A 281 -36.83 -33.04 0.22
C GLY A 281 -36.23 -33.29 -1.17
N ASN A 282 -35.13 -34.04 -1.30
CA ASN A 282 -34.23 -34.62 -0.30
C ASN A 282 -32.94 -35.13 -0.99
N LYS A 283 -31.77 -35.13 -0.33
CA LYS A 283 -30.77 -36.25 -0.29
C LYS A 283 -29.36 -35.84 0.13
N GLU A 284 -28.80 -36.64 1.04
CA GLU A 284 -27.38 -36.77 1.36
C GLU A 284 -26.66 -37.72 0.37
N PHE A 285 -25.32 -37.69 0.37
CA PHE A 285 -24.48 -38.85 0.11
C PHE A 285 -23.16 -38.76 0.91
N SER A 286 -22.56 -39.90 1.25
CA SER A 286 -21.63 -40.06 2.38
C SER A 286 -20.25 -40.65 2.01
N ASP A 287 -19.23 -40.21 2.76
CA ASP A 287 -18.10 -40.95 3.35
C ASP A 287 -16.96 -41.65 2.55
N ASN A 288 -15.82 -41.72 3.27
CA ASN A 288 -14.60 -42.54 3.13
C ASN A 288 -13.51 -42.02 2.16
N ASN A 289 -12.23 -41.93 2.56
CA ASN A 289 -11.42 -43.06 3.05
C ASN A 289 -10.24 -42.69 3.99
N GLU A 290 -9.64 -43.71 4.62
CA GLU A 290 -8.63 -43.65 5.68
C GLU A 290 -7.13 -43.52 5.23
N SER A 291 -6.34 -42.91 6.13
CA SER A 291 -5.10 -43.40 6.78
C SER A 291 -4.05 -44.26 6.03
N SER A 292 -2.77 -43.86 6.18
CA SER A 292 -1.67 -44.82 6.40
C SER A 292 -0.50 -44.21 7.19
N HIS A 293 -0.15 -44.84 8.32
CA HIS A 293 1.10 -44.63 9.07
C HIS A 293 2.31 -45.28 8.36
N SER A 294 3.51 -44.76 8.60
CA SER A 294 4.75 -45.55 8.64
C SER A 294 5.74 -44.97 9.66
N LYS A 295 6.18 -45.80 10.60
CA LYS A 295 7.32 -45.58 11.51
C LYS A 295 8.53 -46.38 11.02
N GLU A 296 9.63 -46.29 11.78
CA GLU A 296 10.90 -47.03 11.64
C GLU A 296 11.79 -46.45 10.53
N ASP A 297 13.11 -46.33 10.69
CA ASP A 297 14.01 -47.06 11.60
C ASP A 297 14.88 -46.19 12.54
N SER A 298 15.34 -46.82 13.61
CA SER A 298 16.44 -46.39 14.47
C SER A 298 17.59 -47.40 14.39
N SER A 299 18.82 -46.96 14.14
CA SER A 299 20.01 -47.84 14.21
C SER A 299 21.10 -47.23 15.10
N ASP A 300 21.48 -48.02 16.11
CA ASP A 300 22.45 -47.72 17.16
C ASP A 300 23.91 -48.03 16.74
N ASN A 301 24.88 -47.61 17.57
CA ASN A 301 26.29 -48.05 17.61
C ASN A 301 27.22 -47.60 16.44
N SER A 302 28.54 -47.44 16.62
CA SER A 302 29.42 -47.76 17.77
C SER A 302 30.59 -46.77 17.95
N ASP A 303 31.23 -46.86 19.12
CA ASP A 303 32.50 -46.20 19.50
C ASP A 303 33.68 -46.40 18.53
N SER A 304 34.64 -45.46 18.59
CA SER A 304 36.06 -45.82 18.63
C SER A 304 36.94 -44.69 19.21
N ASP A 305 37.69 -45.00 20.27
CA ASP A 305 38.69 -44.12 20.87
C ASP A 305 39.87 -43.77 19.95
N ASN A 306 40.40 -42.56 20.09
CA ASN A 306 41.79 -42.27 20.54
C ASN A 306 42.08 -40.76 20.37
N LYS A 307 43.02 -40.07 21.02
CA LYS A 307 43.86 -40.17 22.24
C LYS A 307 45.05 -39.23 21.95
N GLU A 308 45.44 -38.41 22.92
CA GLU A 308 46.77 -37.76 23.07
C GLU A 308 47.49 -37.18 21.83
N SER A 309 47.76 -35.87 21.86
CA SER A 309 49.12 -35.41 22.20
C SER A 309 49.15 -33.92 22.57
N SER A 310 49.79 -33.62 23.69
CA SER A 310 50.23 -32.27 24.07
C SER A 310 51.46 -31.85 23.28
N ASP A 311 51.53 -30.57 22.89
CA ASP A 311 52.58 -29.60 23.29
C ASP A 311 52.15 -28.17 22.89
#